data_AF-A0A1R1S7V7-F1
#
_entry.id   AF-A0A1R1S7V7-F1
#
_cell.length_a   1.000
_cell.length_b   1.000
_cell.length_c   1.000
_cell.angle_alpha   90.00
_cell.angle_beta   90.00
_cell.angle_gamma   90.00
#
_symmetry.space_group_name_H-M   'P 1'
#
loop_
_entity.id
_entity.type
_entity.pdbx_description
1 polymer ?
#
loop_
_entity_poly.entity_id
_entity_poly.type
_entity_poly.pdbx_seq_one_letter_code
_entity_poly.pdbx_strand_id
1 'polypeptide(L)'
;MDHSAQDLAFLEDLSHAGEAVTLPVRQFDGSVEKVLAAQVVQWPFARESEPYLSVDADGSGECNQYAEPAALAFADQLVAHAERIRCEVGKLGGARA
;
A
#
# COMPACT_ATOMS: atom_id res chain seq x y z
N MET A 1 -19.36 -38.96 -21.01
CA MET A 1 -18.82 -38.24 -19.84
C MET A 1 -19.23 -36.80 -20.02
N ASP A 2 -20.06 -36.32 -19.11
CA ASP A 2 -20.48 -34.93 -19.06
C ASP A 2 -19.31 -34.10 -18.52
N HIS A 3 -18.85 -33.11 -19.28
CA HIS A 3 -17.72 -32.25 -18.92
C HIS A 3 -18.16 -30.97 -18.18
N SER A 4 -19.45 -30.80 -17.86
CA SER A 4 -19.99 -29.52 -17.39
C SER A 4 -19.95 -29.27 -15.87
N ALA A 5 -19.08 -29.94 -15.12
CA ALA A 5 -18.99 -29.76 -13.66
C ALA A 5 -17.55 -29.88 -13.14
N GLN A 6 -16.61 -29.22 -13.81
CA GLN A 6 -15.35 -28.86 -13.16
C GLN A 6 -15.52 -27.45 -12.59
N ASP A 7 -15.37 -27.31 -11.28
CA ASP A 7 -15.19 -26.00 -10.64
C ASP A 7 -13.99 -25.32 -11.33
N LEU A 8 -14.28 -24.36 -12.21
CA LEU A 8 -13.27 -23.56 -12.88
C LEU A 8 -12.70 -22.62 -11.82
N ALA A 9 -11.58 -23.00 -11.20
CA ALA A 9 -10.75 -22.07 -10.45
C ALA A 9 -10.01 -21.18 -11.45
N PHE A 10 -10.38 -19.90 -11.47
CA PHE A 10 -9.73 -18.88 -12.28
C PHE A 10 -8.47 -18.40 -11.57
N LEU A 11 -7.48 -17.91 -12.32
CA LEU A 11 -6.22 -17.42 -11.74
C LEU A 11 -6.46 -16.19 -10.86
N GLU A 12 -7.50 -15.44 -11.15
CA GLU A 12 -8.03 -14.31 -10.41
C GLU A 12 -8.61 -14.71 -9.04
N ASP A 13 -8.90 -16.00 -8.81
CA ASP A 13 -9.42 -16.51 -7.54
C ASP A 13 -8.32 -16.70 -6.48
N LEU A 14 -7.04 -16.61 -6.87
CA LEU A 14 -5.90 -16.64 -5.97
C LEU A 14 -5.54 -15.22 -5.53
N SER A 15 -5.43 -14.99 -4.22
CA SER A 15 -4.91 -13.72 -3.70
C SER A 15 -3.41 -13.61 -3.98
N HIS A 16 -3.05 -12.79 -4.97
CA HIS A 16 -1.67 -12.49 -5.34
C HIS A 16 -1.04 -11.37 -4.48
N ALA A 17 -1.83 -10.78 -3.60
CA ALA A 17 -1.42 -9.76 -2.65
C ALA A 17 -1.25 -10.34 -1.25
N GLY A 18 -0.20 -9.89 -0.56
CA GLY A 18 -0.02 -10.07 0.87
C GLY A 18 -0.88 -9.09 1.69
N GLU A 19 -0.62 -9.05 2.99
CA GLU A 19 -1.32 -8.13 3.90
C GLU A 19 -1.03 -6.66 3.56
N ALA A 20 -2.08 -5.84 3.50
CA ALA A 20 -1.98 -4.43 3.18
C ALA A 20 -1.69 -3.58 4.43
N VAL A 21 -0.69 -2.71 4.33
CA VAL A 21 -0.39 -1.66 5.30
C VAL A 21 -1.04 -0.36 4.82
N THR A 22 -1.88 0.25 5.64
CA THR A 22 -2.66 1.45 5.27
C THR A 22 -2.46 2.60 6.25
N LEU A 23 -2.40 3.85 5.77
CA LEU A 23 -2.36 5.05 6.61
C LEU A 23 -3.74 5.76 6.63
N PRO A 24 -4.59 5.54 7.65
CA PRO A 24 -5.87 6.23 7.72
C PRO A 24 -5.69 7.73 8.06
N VAL A 25 -6.36 8.60 7.32
CA VAL A 25 -6.45 10.05 7.60
C VAL A 25 -7.90 10.46 7.80
N ARG A 26 -8.17 11.22 8.86
CA ARG A 26 -9.50 11.79 9.11
C ARG A 26 -9.72 13.01 8.25
N GLN A 27 -10.86 13.04 7.56
CA GLN A 27 -11.31 14.20 6.81
C GLN A 27 -12.11 15.17 7.70
N PHE A 28 -12.38 16.36 7.16
CA PHE A 28 -13.12 17.41 7.85
C PHE A 28 -14.56 17.00 8.18
N ASP A 29 -15.20 16.18 7.34
CA ASP A 29 -16.56 15.68 7.54
C ASP A 29 -16.65 14.54 8.59
N GLY A 30 -15.52 14.15 9.17
CA GLY A 30 -15.42 13.08 10.16
C GLY A 30 -15.25 11.68 9.55
N SER A 31 -15.28 11.54 8.23
CA SER A 31 -14.95 10.29 7.54
C SER A 31 -13.45 9.98 7.68
N VAL A 32 -13.10 8.70 7.49
CA VAL A 32 -11.71 8.24 7.47
C VAL A 32 -11.40 7.76 6.07
N GLU A 33 -10.49 8.45 5.41
CA GLU A 33 -9.96 8.05 4.13
C GLU A 33 -8.72 7.20 4.34
N LYS A 34 -8.63 6.09 3.62
CA LYS A 34 -7.40 5.30 3.56
C LYS A 34 -6.51 5.95 2.52
N VAL A 35 -5.66 6.86 2.97
CA VAL A 35 -4.62 7.41 2.12
C VAL A 35 -3.40 6.50 2.22
N LEU A 36 -2.73 6.23 1.11
CA LEU A 36 -1.58 5.34 1.07
C LEU A 36 -1.84 3.90 1.57
N ALA A 37 -2.12 2.98 0.64
CA ALA A 37 -2.09 1.55 0.86
C ALA A 37 -0.85 0.94 0.20
N ALA A 38 -0.10 0.13 0.94
CA ALA A 38 1.08 -0.57 0.44
C ALA A 38 0.98 -2.07 0.76
N GLN A 39 1.25 -2.92 -0.22
CA GLN A 39 1.21 -4.37 -0.06
C GLN A 39 2.23 -5.05 -0.97
N VAL A 40 2.78 -6.17 -0.52
CA VAL A 40 3.63 -7.00 -1.38
C VAL A 40 2.73 -7.78 -2.33
N VAL A 41 3.04 -7.76 -3.62
CA VAL A 41 2.31 -8.51 -4.65
C VAL A 41 3.29 -9.40 -5.40
N GLN A 42 2.88 -10.62 -5.71
CA GLN A 42 3.63 -11.51 -6.58
C GLN A 42 2.65 -12.22 -7.52
N TRP A 43 2.88 -12.09 -8.83
CA TRP A 43 2.10 -12.81 -9.83
C TRP A 43 2.86 -14.07 -10.26
N PRO A 44 2.47 -15.28 -9.82
CA PRO A 44 3.24 -16.50 -10.03
C PRO A 44 3.40 -16.91 -11.51
N PHE A 45 2.65 -16.30 -12.43
CA PHE A 45 2.70 -16.57 -13.87
C PHE A 45 3.19 -15.40 -14.72
N ALA A 46 3.55 -14.26 -14.11
CA ALA A 46 4.19 -13.17 -14.83
C ALA A 46 5.65 -13.54 -15.16
N ARG A 47 6.14 -13.11 -16.33
CA ARG A 47 7.54 -13.37 -16.78
C ARG A 47 8.61 -12.81 -15.83
N GLU A 48 8.23 -11.84 -15.00
CA GLU A 48 9.01 -11.25 -13.92
C GLU A 48 8.40 -11.74 -12.59
N SER A 49 8.79 -12.94 -12.17
CA SER A 49 8.24 -13.64 -11.00
C SER A 49 8.68 -13.07 -9.65
N GLU A 50 9.33 -11.90 -9.65
CA GLU A 50 9.86 -11.27 -8.44
C GLU A 50 8.74 -10.53 -7.70
N PRO A 51 8.61 -10.73 -6.37
CA PRO A 51 7.72 -9.92 -5.56
C PRO A 51 8.07 -8.43 -5.65
N TYR A 52 7.06 -7.58 -5.72
CA TYR A 52 7.21 -6.13 -5.70
C TYR A 52 6.29 -5.49 -4.67
N LEU A 53 6.63 -4.27 -4.25
CA LEU A 53 5.74 -3.44 -3.44
C LEU A 53 4.78 -2.70 -4.35
N SER A 54 3.49 -2.93 -4.18
CA SER A 54 2.41 -2.16 -4.80
C SER A 54 1.97 -1.05 -3.86
N VAL A 55 1.92 0.19 -4.35
CA VAL A 55 1.51 1.37 -3.56
C VAL A 55 0.39 2.12 -4.27
N ASP A 56 -0.77 2.18 -3.64
CA ASP A 56 -1.89 3.05 -3.98
C ASP A 56 -1.81 4.30 -3.10
N ALA A 57 -1.55 5.46 -3.68
CA ALA A 57 -1.28 6.69 -2.93
C ALA A 57 -2.55 7.43 -2.46
N ASP A 58 -3.66 7.25 -3.17
CA ASP A 58 -4.88 8.05 -3.01
C ASP A 58 -6.14 7.21 -2.80
N GLY A 59 -6.02 5.89 -2.73
CA GLY A 59 -7.15 4.97 -2.56
C GLY A 59 -7.96 4.78 -3.83
N SER A 60 -7.48 5.24 -5.00
CA SER A 60 -8.15 5.09 -6.29
C SER A 60 -8.06 3.67 -6.85
N GLY A 61 -7.15 2.85 -6.30
CA GLY A 61 -6.76 1.56 -6.85
C GLY A 61 -5.67 1.66 -7.93
N GLU A 62 -5.26 2.87 -8.35
CA GLU A 62 -4.12 3.05 -9.24
C GLU A 62 -2.81 2.89 -8.46
N CYS A 63 -2.08 1.80 -8.77
CA CYS A 63 -0.90 1.42 -8.01
C CYS A 63 0.41 1.67 -8.78
N ASN A 64 1.40 2.24 -8.10
CA ASN A 64 2.80 2.17 -8.50
C ASN A 64 3.45 0.88 -8.01
N GLN A 65 4.44 0.39 -8.74
CA GLN A 65 5.17 -0.84 -8.42
C GLN A 65 6.65 -0.52 -8.17
N TYR A 66 7.19 -1.05 -7.07
CA TYR A 66 8.59 -0.87 -6.70
C TYR A 66 9.29 -2.22 -6.48
N ALA A 67 10.43 -2.40 -7.15
CA ALA A 67 11.37 -3.46 -6.81
C ALA A 67 12.02 -3.19 -5.43
N GLU A 68 12.60 -4.22 -4.82
CA GLU A 68 13.09 -4.20 -3.43
C GLU A 68 13.92 -2.95 -3.07
N PRO A 69 14.96 -2.53 -3.82
CA PRO A 69 15.76 -1.37 -3.43
C PRO A 69 14.95 -0.06 -3.44
N ALA A 70 14.03 0.09 -4.40
CA ALA A 70 13.18 1.27 -4.50
C ALA A 70 12.07 1.25 -3.43
N ALA A 71 11.57 0.07 -3.07
CA ALA A 71 10.60 -0.11 -2.00
C ALA A 71 11.21 0.28 -0.64
N LEU A 72 12.45 -0.12 -0.36
CA LEU A 72 13.17 0.30 0.85
C LEU A 72 13.42 1.81 0.88
N ALA A 73 13.88 2.39 -0.22
CA ALA A 73 14.08 3.84 -0.32
C ALA A 73 12.76 4.62 -0.11
N PHE A 74 11.64 4.09 -0.62
CA PHE A 74 10.32 4.66 -0.38
C PHE A 74 9.91 4.60 1.10
N ALA A 75 10.15 3.47 1.77
CA ALA A 75 9.89 3.33 3.21
C ALA A 75 10.74 4.32 4.04
N ASP A 76 12.02 4.47 3.72
CA ASP A 76 12.91 5.45 4.37
C ASP A 76 12.42 6.89 4.17
N GLN A 77 11.91 7.20 2.97
CA GLN A 77 11.31 8.51 2.70
C GLN A 77 10.08 8.77 3.56
N LEU A 78 9.21 7.77 3.78
CA LEU A 78 8.06 7.89 4.67
C LEU A 78 8.47 8.11 6.12
N VAL A 79 9.49 7.41 6.60
CA VAL A 79 10.04 7.60 7.96
C VAL A 79 10.59 9.02 8.12
N ALA A 80 11.40 9.49 7.17
CA ALA A 80 11.95 10.84 7.20
C ALA A 80 10.83 11.91 7.17
N HIS A 81 9.77 11.67 6.41
CA HIS A 81 8.61 12.55 6.37
C HIS A 81 7.87 12.58 7.72
N ALA A 82 7.63 11.42 8.33
CA ALA A 82 6.98 11.32 9.64
C ALA A 82 7.78 12.04 10.73
N GLU A 83 9.11 11.90 10.75
CA GLU A 83 9.96 12.64 11.70
C GLU A 83 9.88 14.16 11.49
N ARG A 84 9.82 14.62 10.23
CA ARG A 84 9.60 16.04 9.95
C ARG A 84 8.25 16.54 10.48
N ILE A 85 7.18 15.76 10.30
CA ILE A 85 5.86 16.10 10.86
C ILE A 85 5.96 16.22 12.39
N ARG A 86 6.63 15.29 13.07
CA ARG A 86 6.81 15.35 14.53
C ARG A 86 7.51 16.63 14.99
N CYS A 87 8.56 17.05 14.27
CA CYS A 87 9.23 18.33 14.53
C CYS A 87 8.27 19.52 14.41
N GLU A 88 7.42 19.56 13.37
CA GLU A 88 6.42 20.63 13.20
C GLU A 88 5.36 20.60 14.31
N VAL A 89 4.86 19.41 14.67
CA VAL A 89 3.93 19.23 15.78
C VAL A 89 4.53 19.72 17.10
N GLY A 90 5.82 19.46 17.34
CA GLY A 90 6.54 19.94 18.53
C GLY A 90 6.54 21.47 18.67
N LYS A 91 6.50 22.22 17.56
CA LYS A 91 6.44 23.70 17.58
C LYS A 91 5.10 24.22 18.09
N LEU A 92 4.02 23.45 17.95
CA LEU A 92 2.69 23.83 18.44
C LEU A 92 2.68 24.00 19.96
N GLY A 93 3.48 23.22 20.69
CA GLY A 93 3.64 23.33 22.14
C GLY A 93 4.55 24.48 22.61
N GLY A 94 5.35 25.07 21.72
CA GLY A 94 6.33 26.12 22.03
C GLY A 94 5.84 27.55 21.84
N ALA A 95 4.64 27.78 21.30
CA ALA A 95 4.09 29.11 21.01
C ALA A 95 3.43 29.82 22.21
N ARG A 96 3.69 29.38 23.44
CA ARG A 96 3.28 30.05 24.69
C ARG A 96 4.48 30.19 25.63
N ALA A 97 5.29 31.21 25.38
CA ALA A 97 6.21 31.80 26.35
C ALA A 97 6.25 33.31 26.11
#